data_AF-A0AAV8DCB4-F1
#
_entry.id   AF-A0AAV8DCB4-F1
#
_cell.length_a   1.000
_cell.length_b   1.000
_cell.length_c   1.000
_cell.angle_alpha   90.00
_cell.angle_beta   90.00
_cell.angle_gamma   90.00
#
_symmetry.space_group_name_H-M   'P 1'
#
loop_
_entity.id
_entity.type
_entity.pdbx_description
1 polymer ?
#
loop_
_entity_poly.entity_id
_entity_poly.type
_entity_poly.pdbx_seq_one_letter_code
_entity_poly.pdbx_strand_id
1 'polypeptide(L)'
;MEIGYMARLIAIITTCIAAVIMVTAKVTISSKYDINKDVKFSIISALKYFLAANVIVFIYSTITLLISIIKKLKPIHLLWIAIADLVAISMLLTGNGAASAVSAELENIDDGFARRVCSFYCRFCSQINASIGMSMVAAVLYVALIVLSLVIAYRRSRCASAC
;
A
#
# COMPACT_ATOMS: atom_id res chain seq x y z
N MET A 1 -4.91 -12.96 -19.72
CA MET A 1 -3.83 -13.44 -18.83
C MET A 1 -2.72 -12.40 -18.72
N GLU A 2 -2.27 -11.83 -19.85
CA GLU A 2 -1.25 -10.76 -19.96
C GLU A 2 -1.52 -9.52 -19.07
N ILE A 3 -2.74 -8.97 -19.09
CA ILE A 3 -3.08 -7.71 -18.40
C ILE A 3 -2.92 -7.82 -16.87
N GLY A 4 -3.26 -8.98 -16.30
CA GLY A 4 -3.12 -9.21 -14.86
C GLY A 4 -1.66 -9.32 -14.39
N TYR A 5 -0.77 -9.78 -15.28
CA TYR A 5 0.66 -9.88 -14.99
C TYR A 5 1.31 -8.49 -14.93
N MET A 6 0.99 -7.62 -15.91
CA MET A 6 1.50 -6.25 -15.95
C MET A 6 1.00 -5.44 -14.74
N ALA A 7 -0.27 -5.57 -14.37
CA ALA A 7 -0.82 -4.90 -13.19
C ALA A 7 -0.10 -5.32 -11.89
N ARG A 8 0.28 -6.59 -11.75
CA ARG A 8 1.04 -7.09 -10.60
C ARG A 8 2.47 -6.58 -10.56
N LEU A 9 3.16 -6.56 -11.70
CA LEU A 9 4.51 -5.98 -11.78
C LEU A 9 4.50 -4.51 -11.37
N ILE A 10 3.54 -3.73 -11.86
CA ILE A 10 3.41 -2.32 -11.50
C ILE A 10 3.12 -2.19 -10.00
N ALA A 11 2.19 -2.97 -9.45
CA ALA A 11 1.88 -2.94 -8.02
C ALA A 11 3.09 -3.31 -7.13
N ILE A 12 3.93 -4.27 -7.55
CA ILE A 12 5.19 -4.63 -6.88
C ILE A 12 6.15 -3.44 -6.88
N ILE A 13 6.35 -2.80 -8.03
CA ILE A 13 7.25 -1.65 -8.15
C ILE A 13 6.76 -0.51 -7.26
N THR A 14 5.47 -0.21 -7.32
CA THR A 14 4.87 0.90 -6.57
C THR A 14 4.91 0.67 -5.05
N THR A 15 4.61 -0.54 -4.58
CA THR A 15 4.71 -0.89 -3.14
C THR A 15 6.16 -0.88 -2.64
N CYS A 16 7.12 -1.31 -3.46
CA CYS A 16 8.54 -1.23 -3.15
C CYS A 16 8.99 0.23 -3.01
N ILE A 17 8.63 1.09 -3.95
CA ILE A 17 8.98 2.51 -3.89
C ILE A 17 8.32 3.16 -2.66
N ALA A 18 7.05 2.87 -2.37
CA ALA A 18 6.37 3.37 -1.18
C ALA A 18 7.11 2.96 0.12
N ALA A 19 7.53 1.71 0.23
CA ALA A 19 8.30 1.21 1.37
C ALA A 19 9.66 1.92 1.51
N VAL A 20 10.41 2.10 0.41
CA VAL A 20 11.70 2.79 0.41
C VAL A 20 11.56 4.26 0.81
N ILE A 21 10.57 4.97 0.28
CA ILE A 21 10.28 6.36 0.66
C ILE A 21 9.95 6.43 2.16
N MET A 22 9.19 5.46 2.68
CA MET A 22 8.88 5.48 4.10
C MET A 22 10.07 5.15 5.01
N VAL A 23 10.96 4.24 4.61
CA VAL A 23 12.19 3.95 5.37
C VAL A 23 13.07 5.20 5.47
N THR A 24 13.25 5.91 4.34
CA THR A 24 14.02 7.16 4.31
C THR A 24 13.36 8.28 5.12
N ALA A 25 12.03 8.34 5.10
CA ALA A 25 11.26 9.24 5.96
C ALA A 25 11.53 8.95 7.45
N LYS A 26 11.44 7.69 7.90
CA LYS A 26 11.69 7.30 9.30
C LYS A 26 13.07 7.72 9.81
N VAL A 27 14.12 7.56 9.00
CA VAL A 27 15.49 8.01 9.34
C VAL A 27 15.52 9.52 9.58
N THR A 28 14.76 10.29 8.81
CA THR A 28 14.67 11.75 8.94
C THR A 28 14.01 12.18 10.25
N ILE A 29 12.95 11.48 10.69
CA ILE A 29 12.24 11.78 11.96
C ILE A 29 13.15 11.58 13.17
N SER A 30 13.81 10.40 13.24
CA SER A 30 14.65 10.04 14.38
C SER A 30 15.87 10.94 14.55
N SER A 31 16.37 11.51 13.45
CA SER A 31 17.59 12.32 13.47
C SER A 31 17.37 13.80 13.78
N LYS A 32 16.15 14.34 13.58
CA LYS A 32 15.95 15.81 13.56
C LYS A 32 14.85 16.36 14.45
N TYR A 33 13.95 15.53 14.99
CA TYR A 33 12.79 16.02 15.74
C TYR A 33 12.72 15.47 17.18
N ASP A 34 12.73 16.39 18.14
CA ASP A 34 12.40 16.16 19.55
C ASP A 34 10.92 16.50 19.80
N ILE A 35 10.04 15.77 19.11
CA ILE A 35 8.59 15.84 19.33
C ILE A 35 8.23 15.15 20.66
N ASN A 36 7.23 15.71 21.35
CA ASN A 36 6.75 15.26 22.66
C ASN A 36 6.60 13.72 22.70
N LYS A 37 7.07 13.06 23.77
CA LYS A 37 7.24 11.60 23.81
C LYS A 37 5.96 10.84 23.44
N ASP A 38 4.80 11.25 23.93
CA ASP A 38 3.53 10.56 23.66
C ASP A 38 3.07 10.69 22.20
N VAL A 39 3.19 11.88 21.61
CA VAL A 39 2.81 12.13 20.20
C VAL A 39 3.76 11.39 19.24
N LYS A 40 5.06 11.35 19.59
CA LYS A 40 6.09 10.63 18.84
C LYS A 40 5.79 9.13 18.74
N PHE A 41 5.30 8.51 19.81
CA PHE A 41 4.99 7.09 19.81
C PHE A 41 3.83 6.74 18.85
N SER A 42 2.78 7.55 18.83
CA SER A 42 1.61 7.30 17.97
C SER A 42 1.96 7.40 16.48
N ILE A 43 2.68 8.46 16.10
CA ILE A 43 3.14 8.71 14.72
C ILE A 43 4.03 7.57 14.23
N ILE A 44 5.05 7.19 15.02
CA ILE A 44 5.99 6.13 14.63
C ILE A 44 5.27 4.78 14.50
N SER A 45 4.27 4.51 15.34
CA SER A 45 3.50 3.27 15.29
C SER A 45 2.67 3.16 14.01
N ALA A 46 1.93 4.22 13.64
CA ALA A 46 1.14 4.26 12.42
C ALA A 46 2.00 4.12 11.15
N LEU A 47 3.13 4.82 11.09
CA LEU A 47 4.07 4.69 9.97
C LEU A 47 4.67 3.28 9.90
N LYS A 48 5.03 2.67 11.04
CA LYS A 48 5.49 1.28 11.07
C LYS A 48 4.44 0.30 10.54
N TYR A 49 3.16 0.50 10.88
CA TYR A 49 2.08 -0.34 10.37
C TYR A 49 1.95 -0.22 8.85
N PHE A 50 1.98 1.00 8.30
CA PHE A 50 1.94 1.20 6.85
C PHE A 50 3.15 0.61 6.12
N LEU A 51 4.36 0.73 6.69
CA LEU A 51 5.55 0.08 6.14
C LEU A 51 5.39 -1.44 6.12
N ALA A 52 4.96 -2.02 7.24
CA ALA A 52 4.76 -3.47 7.35
C ALA A 52 3.72 -3.96 6.35
N ALA A 53 2.62 -3.24 6.17
CA ALA A 53 1.60 -3.55 5.17
C ALA A 53 2.18 -3.58 3.75
N ASN A 54 2.89 -2.53 3.32
CA ASN A 54 3.48 -2.48 1.97
C ASN A 54 4.51 -3.60 1.74
N VAL A 55 5.33 -3.94 2.74
CA VAL A 55 6.31 -5.04 2.64
C VAL A 55 5.62 -6.40 2.53
N ILE A 56 4.57 -6.66 3.32
CA ILE A 56 3.80 -7.90 3.25
C ILE A 56 3.16 -8.04 1.86
N VAL A 57 2.55 -6.97 1.35
CA VAL A 57 1.95 -6.96 0.00
C VAL A 57 3.01 -7.21 -1.07
N PHE A 58 4.19 -6.59 -0.97
CA PHE A 58 5.30 -6.80 -1.91
C PHE A 58 5.75 -8.27 -1.97
N ILE A 59 5.98 -8.90 -0.81
CA ILE A 59 6.37 -10.31 -0.72
C ILE A 59 5.27 -11.20 -1.29
N TYR A 60 4.02 -10.98 -0.88
CA TYR A 60 2.87 -11.73 -1.36
C TYR A 60 2.71 -11.64 -2.89
N SER A 61 2.81 -10.43 -3.45
CA SER A 61 2.66 -10.22 -4.89
C SER A 61 3.78 -10.90 -5.68
N THR A 62 5.02 -10.82 -5.17
CA THR A 62 6.19 -11.49 -5.77
C THR A 62 6.02 -13.01 -5.78
N ILE A 63 5.62 -13.61 -4.65
CA ILE A 63 5.36 -15.05 -4.56
C ILE A 63 4.26 -15.46 -5.54
N THR A 64 3.17 -14.69 -5.58
CA THR A 64 2.04 -15.02 -6.45
C THR A 64 2.40 -14.86 -7.94
N LEU A 65 3.27 -13.92 -8.27
CA LEU A 65 3.82 -13.75 -9.61
C LEU A 65 4.70 -14.95 -10.00
N LEU A 66 5.61 -15.38 -9.12
CA LEU A 66 6.44 -16.57 -9.34
C LEU A 66 5.59 -17.82 -9.59
N ILE A 67 4.57 -18.06 -8.76
CA ILE A 67 3.66 -19.20 -8.90
C ILE A 67 2.93 -19.15 -10.24
N SER A 68 2.52 -17.95 -10.67
CA SER A 68 1.81 -17.77 -11.94
C SER A 68 2.69 -17.99 -13.17
N ILE A 69 4.00 -17.76 -13.08
CA ILE A 69 4.95 -18.06 -14.17
C ILE A 69 5.22 -19.56 -14.25
N ILE A 70 5.45 -20.20 -13.10
CA ILE A 70 5.91 -21.60 -13.04
C ILE A 70 4.77 -22.60 -13.28
N LYS A 71 3.54 -22.28 -12.86
CA LYS A 71 2.41 -23.22 -12.90
C LYS A 71 1.20 -22.62 -13.62
N LYS A 72 0.57 -23.41 -14.49
CA LYS A 72 -0.80 -23.13 -14.96
C LYS A 72 -1.76 -23.25 -13.76
N LEU A 73 -2.26 -22.12 -13.26
CA LEU A 73 -3.17 -22.08 -12.13
C LEU A 73 -4.47 -22.84 -12.42
N LYS A 74 -4.80 -23.79 -11.53
CA LYS A 74 -6.14 -24.39 -11.49
C LYS A 74 -7.16 -23.33 -11.02
N PRO A 75 -8.45 -23.44 -11.40
CA PRO A 75 -9.49 -22.49 -11.00
C PRO A 75 -9.62 -22.30 -9.48
N ILE A 76 -9.35 -23.35 -8.68
CA ILE A 76 -9.33 -23.26 -7.21
C ILE A 76 -8.26 -22.27 -6.68
N HIS A 77 -7.12 -22.16 -7.36
CA HIS A 77 -6.06 -21.23 -6.97
C HIS A 77 -6.42 -19.78 -7.28
N LEU A 78 -7.23 -19.52 -8.32
CA LEU A 78 -7.69 -18.16 -8.61
C LEU A 78 -8.56 -17.59 -7.49
N LEU A 79 -9.42 -18.39 -6.87
CA LEU A 79 -10.25 -17.95 -5.74
C LEU A 79 -9.41 -17.59 -4.52
N TRP A 80 -8.46 -18.46 -4.14
CA TRP A 80 -7.53 -18.19 -3.04
C TRP A 80 -6.71 -16.93 -3.27
N ILE A 81 -6.28 -16.71 -4.52
CA ILE A 81 -5.54 -15.52 -4.89
C ILE A 81 -6.43 -14.27 -4.78
N ALA A 82 -7.68 -14.32 -5.25
CA ALA A 82 -8.60 -13.20 -5.13
C ALA A 82 -8.91 -12.83 -3.66
N ILE A 83 -9.05 -13.82 -2.78
CA ILE A 83 -9.24 -13.60 -1.34
C ILE A 83 -8.01 -12.92 -0.74
N ALA A 84 -6.82 -13.41 -1.06
CA ALA A 84 -5.57 -12.83 -0.56
C ALA A 84 -5.30 -11.43 -1.15
N ASP A 85 -5.72 -11.16 -2.39
CA ASP A 85 -5.74 -9.83 -3.02
C ASP A 85 -6.62 -8.85 -2.22
N LEU A 86 -7.79 -9.34 -1.75
CA LEU A 86 -8.73 -8.57 -0.92
C LEU A 86 -8.14 -8.25 0.47
N VAL A 87 -7.34 -9.14 1.04
CA VAL A 87 -6.62 -8.89 2.30
C VAL A 87 -5.47 -7.90 2.09
N ALA A 88 -4.75 -8.00 0.97
CA ALA A 88 -3.67 -7.09 0.64
C ALA A 88 -4.17 -5.65 0.47
N ILE A 89 -5.28 -5.46 -0.26
CA ILE A 89 -5.87 -4.14 -0.44
C ILE A 89 -6.42 -3.54 0.86
N SER A 90 -7.05 -4.34 1.72
CA SER A 90 -7.57 -3.83 3.00
C SER A 90 -6.46 -3.36 3.94
N MET A 91 -5.32 -4.07 3.96
CA MET A 91 -4.10 -3.64 4.66
C MET A 91 -3.56 -2.31 4.11
N LEU A 92 -3.49 -2.16 2.78
CA LEU A 92 -3.04 -0.92 2.14
C LEU A 92 -3.96 0.26 2.48
N LEU A 93 -5.28 0.10 2.39
CA LEU A 93 -6.24 1.16 2.73
C LEU A 93 -6.16 1.55 4.20
N THR A 94 -6.09 0.57 5.11
CA THR A 94 -6.00 0.82 6.55
C THR A 94 -4.70 1.55 6.88
N GLY A 95 -3.58 1.12 6.28
CA GLY A 95 -2.29 1.78 6.45
C GLY A 95 -2.28 3.20 5.89
N ASN A 96 -2.85 3.41 4.69
CA ASN A 96 -3.01 4.73 4.09
C ASN A 96 -3.86 5.66 4.98
N GLY A 97 -4.98 5.16 5.53
CA GLY A 97 -5.85 5.93 6.42
C GLY A 97 -5.15 6.34 7.72
N ALA A 98 -4.35 5.44 8.30
CA ALA A 98 -3.55 5.77 9.48
C ALA A 98 -2.45 6.80 9.15
N ALA A 99 -1.77 6.64 8.01
CA ALA A 99 -0.73 7.56 7.58
C ALA A 99 -1.26 8.96 7.21
N SER A 100 -2.46 9.03 6.60
CA SER A 100 -3.10 10.29 6.25
C SER A 100 -3.61 11.05 7.47
N ALA A 101 -4.17 10.34 8.47
CA ALA A 101 -4.55 10.93 9.74
C ALA A 101 -3.33 11.52 10.46
N VAL A 102 -2.20 10.82 10.44
CA VAL A 102 -0.94 11.32 10.99
C VAL A 102 -0.44 12.56 10.23
N SER A 103 -0.51 12.60 8.90
CA SER A 103 -0.11 13.79 8.15
C SER A 103 -0.98 15.01 8.46
N ALA A 104 -2.29 14.81 8.64
CA ALA A 104 -3.21 15.89 9.00
C ALA A 104 -3.02 16.38 10.44
N GLU A 105 -2.76 15.47 11.38
CA GLU A 105 -2.45 15.82 12.78
C GLU A 105 -1.14 16.63 12.86
N LEU A 106 -0.13 16.25 12.06
CA LEU A 106 1.13 16.97 12.02
C LEU A 106 0.98 18.39 11.46
N GLU A 107 0.05 18.60 10.53
CA GLU A 107 -0.26 19.91 9.95
C GLU A 107 -0.96 20.83 10.97
N ASN A 108 -1.87 20.28 11.80
CA ASN A 108 -2.58 21.03 12.84
C ASN A 108 -1.70 21.42 14.03
N ILE A 109 -0.73 20.59 14.42
CA ILE A 109 0.23 20.93 15.49
C ILE A 109 1.19 22.05 15.03
N ASP A 110 1.40 22.21 13.72
CA ASP A 110 2.36 23.15 13.15
C ASP A 110 1.86 24.61 13.21
N ASP A 111 0.55 24.91 13.19
CA ASP A 111 0.03 26.30 13.09
C ASP A 111 0.54 27.28 14.19
N GLY A 112 0.95 26.77 15.36
CA GLY A 112 1.52 27.59 16.44
C GLY A 112 3.02 27.91 16.34
N PHE A 113 3.81 27.16 15.56
CA PHE A 113 5.28 27.25 15.51
C PHE A 113 5.89 27.18 14.08
N ALA A 114 5.09 26.80 13.08
CA ALA A 114 5.42 26.47 11.68
C ALA A 114 6.11 27.58 10.88
N ARG A 115 5.77 28.84 11.14
CA ARG A 115 6.15 29.93 10.23
C ARG A 115 7.66 30.19 10.21
N ARG A 116 8.44 29.58 11.12
CA ARG A 116 9.88 29.83 11.27
C ARG A 116 10.78 28.65 10.86
N VAL A 117 10.24 27.44 10.61
CA VAL A 117 11.05 26.24 10.23
C VAL A 117 10.43 25.49 9.03
N CYS A 118 10.06 26.25 7.99
CA CYS A 118 9.12 25.80 6.95
C CYS A 118 9.70 24.85 5.88
N SER A 119 11.02 24.80 5.62
CA SER A 119 11.51 24.01 4.46
C SER A 119 11.67 22.50 4.73
N PHE A 120 11.98 22.09 5.96
CA PHE A 120 12.24 20.69 6.27
C PHE A 120 10.98 19.89 6.60
N TYR A 121 9.99 20.50 7.26
CA TYR A 121 8.68 19.89 7.49
C TYR A 121 7.91 19.65 6.19
N CYS A 122 7.90 20.64 5.28
CA CYS A 122 7.30 20.46 3.95
C CYS A 122 7.92 19.29 3.18
N ARG A 123 9.24 19.10 3.26
CA ARG A 123 9.92 18.02 2.53
C ARG A 123 9.56 16.64 3.09
N PHE A 124 9.43 16.51 4.40
CA PHE A 124 9.05 15.27 5.06
C PHE A 124 7.57 14.93 4.85
N CYS A 125 6.68 15.91 4.99
CA CYS A 125 5.26 15.75 4.68
C CYS A 125 5.06 15.38 3.20
N SER A 126 5.78 16.05 2.29
CA SER A 126 5.78 15.72 0.87
C SER A 126 6.24 14.29 0.58
N GLN A 127 7.27 13.80 1.28
CA GLN A 127 7.74 12.41 1.14
C GLN A 127 6.70 11.40 1.63
N ILE A 128 6.09 11.61 2.79
CA ILE A 128 5.01 10.73 3.28
C ILE A 128 3.84 10.75 2.30
N ASN A 129 3.40 11.93 1.88
CA ASN A 129 2.25 12.06 0.99
C ASN A 129 2.52 11.44 -0.38
N ALA A 130 3.75 11.53 -0.90
CA ALA A 130 4.17 10.84 -2.11
C ALA A 130 4.15 9.31 -1.93
N SER A 131 4.57 8.79 -0.77
CA SER A 131 4.50 7.36 -0.45
C SER A 131 3.06 6.86 -0.34
N ILE A 132 2.18 7.60 0.35
CA ILE A 132 0.74 7.33 0.44
C ILE A 132 0.13 7.31 -0.97
N GLY A 133 0.45 8.30 -1.81
CA GLY A 133 -0.01 8.39 -3.19
C GLY A 133 0.39 7.16 -4.00
N MET A 134 1.64 6.71 -3.90
CA MET A 134 2.09 5.48 -4.55
C MET A 134 1.33 4.25 -4.02
N SER A 135 1.21 4.09 -2.70
CA SER A 135 0.47 2.96 -2.12
C SER A 135 -1.02 2.97 -2.51
N MET A 136 -1.60 4.15 -2.73
CA MET A 136 -2.97 4.31 -3.22
C MET A 136 -3.10 3.88 -4.69
N VAL A 137 -2.12 4.19 -5.54
CA VAL A 137 -2.04 3.66 -6.91
C VAL A 137 -1.97 2.13 -6.89
N ALA A 138 -1.15 1.56 -6.00
CA ALA A 138 -1.10 0.11 -5.83
C ALA A 138 -2.46 -0.46 -5.40
N ALA A 139 -3.14 0.15 -4.44
CA ALA A 139 -4.48 -0.26 -4.01
C ALA A 139 -5.49 -0.24 -5.17
N VAL A 140 -5.48 0.80 -6.02
CA VAL A 140 -6.35 0.86 -7.21
C VAL A 140 -6.06 -0.27 -8.21
N LEU A 141 -4.79 -0.63 -8.42
CA LEU A 141 -4.42 -1.77 -9.26
C LEU A 141 -4.95 -3.08 -8.68
N TYR A 142 -4.85 -3.27 -7.38
CA TYR A 142 -5.43 -4.43 -6.67
C TYR A 142 -6.96 -4.48 -6.83
N VAL A 143 -7.68 -3.35 -6.74
CA VAL A 143 -9.13 -3.32 -7.04
C VAL A 143 -9.41 -3.82 -8.45
N ALA A 144 -8.67 -3.32 -9.44
CA ALA A 144 -8.88 -3.69 -10.84
C ALA A 144 -8.64 -5.20 -11.06
N LEU A 145 -7.62 -5.78 -10.39
CA LEU A 145 -7.32 -7.21 -10.39
C LEU A 145 -8.46 -8.04 -9.77
N ILE A 146 -9.02 -7.61 -8.64
CA ILE A 146 -10.15 -8.27 -7.98
C ILE A 146 -11.39 -8.24 -8.89
N VAL A 147 -11.72 -7.07 -9.43
CA VAL A 147 -12.89 -6.90 -10.32
C VAL A 147 -12.75 -7.79 -11.55
N LEU A 148 -11.57 -7.82 -12.19
CA LEU A 148 -11.33 -8.69 -13.33
C LEU A 148 -11.50 -10.18 -12.96
N SER A 149 -10.98 -10.58 -11.80
CA SER A 149 -11.10 -11.95 -11.30
C SER A 149 -12.57 -12.34 -11.05
N LEU A 150 -13.35 -11.44 -10.46
CA LEU A 150 -14.79 -11.62 -10.23
C LEU A 150 -15.57 -11.69 -11.55
N VAL A 151 -15.27 -10.84 -12.53
CA VAL A 151 -15.93 -10.85 -13.85
C VAL A 151 -15.64 -12.16 -14.58
N ILE A 152 -14.39 -12.64 -14.54
CA ILE A 152 -14.01 -13.93 -15.15
C ILE A 152 -14.73 -15.08 -14.45
N ALA A 153 -14.77 -15.07 -13.11
CA ALA A 153 -15.50 -16.06 -12.34
C ALA A 153 -16.99 -16.04 -12.69
N TYR A 154 -17.61 -14.86 -12.71
CA TYR A 154 -19.03 -14.68 -13.03
C TYR A 154 -19.38 -15.17 -14.43
N ARG A 155 -18.58 -14.83 -15.45
CA ARG A 155 -18.78 -15.34 -16.82
C ARG A 155 -18.67 -16.86 -16.89
N ARG A 156 -17.74 -17.45 -16.13
CA ARG A 156 -17.57 -18.91 -16.09
C ARG A 156 -18.75 -19.61 -15.39
N SER A 157 -19.29 -19.03 -14.33
CA SER A 157 -20.49 -19.52 -13.65
C SER A 157 -21.70 -19.55 -14.59
N ARG A 158 -21.90 -18.51 -15.40
CA ARG A 158 -23.00 -18.46 -16.39
C ARG A 158 -22.85 -19.48 -17.52
N CYS A 159 -21.63 -19.77 -17.98
CA CYS A 159 -21.41 -20.81 -18.99
C CYS A 159 -21.62 -22.22 -18.42
N ALA A 160 -21.35 -22.43 -17.13
CA ALA A 160 -21.61 -23.72 -16.47
C ALA A 160 -23.11 -23.97 -16.22
N SER A 161 -23.92 -22.92 -16.07
CA SER A 161 -25.39 -23.03 -15.93
C SER A 161 -26.15 -23.10 -17.25
N ALA A 162 -25.46 -23.03 -18.39
CA ALA A 162 -26.05 -23.10 -19.73
C ALA A 162 -25.85 -24.48 -20.40
N CYS A 163 -25.45 -25.50 -19.63
CA CYS A 163 -25.24 -26.87 -20.08
C CYS A 163 -26.23 -27.82 -19.41
#